data_AF-A0A1R0XEN2-F1
#
_entry.id   AF-A0A1R0XEN2-F1
#
_cell.length_a   1.000
_cell.length_b   1.000
_cell.length_c   1.000
_cell.angle_alpha   90.00
_cell.angle_beta   90.00
_cell.angle_gamma   90.00
#
_symmetry.space_group_name_H-M   'P 1'
#
loop_
_entity.id
_entity.type
_entity.pdbx_description
1 polymer ?
#
loop_
_entity_poly.entity_id
_entity_poly.type
_entity_poly.pdbx_seq_one_letter_code
_entity_poly.pdbx_strand_id
1 'polypeptide(L)'
;MKYLILSRGSWEEYEYKRLLDLLPEREEVCFAGRMTLEQQINSQIKPVMIADIHTLKAREYTFLVSSPYWLPEVLSLQAGYIVALLERCPEEENKVLWDKYSGLLGAKADLVGTRSERIYLEQSLCRESVIYLDGDQQESYGVVFQRERIYFLTDYEMLWSKAIENLWQEEPLLATDWFRIQLQLRADYYTSMCAKLPSQPVVHYLAASYLYLLGDSTANRYLAQSFELMVLYEYLDCLISHFRFFSAIEAKTGNLETAVRQFAITAFTAEEKQAVERMESWLHSGQDELVRAELFHRNEDEASAVRILSPLTSSEAKALLVQNYVRTFQWEKAIELQHEQEENVDEAMEGTIHLLYGRRHEAIRSFLNAGGQDNQAWPLLSEMADLEEAVRRLRRRVEDE
;
A
#
# COMPACT_ATOMS: atom_id res chain seq x y z
N MET A 1 18.00 2.99 -17.71
CA MET A 1 17.05 3.52 -16.70
C MET A 1 17.77 4.45 -15.73
N LYS A 2 17.09 5.54 -15.32
CA LYS A 2 17.61 6.51 -14.35
C LYS A 2 16.82 6.47 -13.05
N TYR A 3 17.49 6.67 -11.93
CA TYR A 3 16.90 6.51 -10.59
C TYR A 3 17.24 7.70 -9.70
N LEU A 4 16.26 8.20 -8.95
CA LEU A 4 16.44 9.20 -7.91
C LEU A 4 15.97 8.63 -6.58
N ILE A 5 16.85 8.62 -5.58
CA ILE A 5 16.56 8.12 -4.24
C ILE A 5 16.19 9.30 -3.35
N LEU A 6 14.99 9.26 -2.79
CA LEU A 6 14.46 10.21 -1.82
C LEU A 6 14.31 9.49 -0.48
N SER A 7 15.37 9.52 0.34
CA SER A 7 15.47 8.79 1.59
C SER A 7 14.82 9.50 2.78
N ARG A 8 14.59 8.77 3.88
CA ARG A 8 14.11 9.30 5.16
C ARG A 8 15.18 10.04 5.96
N GLY A 9 16.45 9.70 5.73
CA GLY A 9 17.61 10.22 6.44
C GLY A 9 18.87 10.20 5.57
N SER A 10 20.04 10.24 6.19
CA SER A 10 21.34 10.27 5.51
C SER A 10 21.60 8.98 4.70
N TRP A 11 22.64 9.02 3.87
CA TRP A 11 23.05 7.83 3.11
C TRP A 11 23.37 6.66 4.05
N GLU A 12 24.02 6.92 5.19
CA GLU A 12 24.43 5.96 6.22
C GLU A 12 23.23 5.19 6.79
N GLU A 13 22.12 5.88 7.02
CA GLU A 13 20.89 5.30 7.59
C GLU A 13 20.01 4.61 6.54
N TYR A 14 20.29 4.78 5.25
CA TYR A 14 19.45 4.21 4.19
C TYR A 14 19.50 2.67 4.19
N GLU A 15 18.36 2.04 4.49
CA GLU A 15 18.26 0.58 4.67
C GLU A 15 18.30 -0.21 3.36
N TYR A 16 17.92 0.40 2.24
CA TYR A 16 17.74 -0.30 0.96
C TYR A 16 18.98 -0.28 0.05
N LYS A 17 20.17 0.04 0.58
CA LYS A 17 21.43 0.09 -0.22
C LYS A 17 21.65 -1.17 -1.06
N ARG A 18 21.36 -2.33 -0.46
CA ARG A 18 21.48 -3.62 -1.12
C ARG A 18 20.61 -3.72 -2.37
N LEU A 19 19.38 -3.21 -2.32
CA LEU A 19 18.46 -3.22 -3.45
C LEU A 19 18.90 -2.25 -4.56
N LEU A 20 19.62 -1.17 -4.21
CA LEU A 20 20.19 -0.24 -5.20
C LEU A 20 21.25 -0.89 -6.08
N ASP A 21 22.00 -1.84 -5.53
CA ASP A 21 22.98 -2.61 -6.30
C ASP A 21 22.32 -3.47 -7.38
N LEU A 22 21.07 -3.86 -7.17
CA LEU A 22 20.28 -4.78 -8.01
C LEU A 22 19.34 -4.07 -9.00
N LEU A 23 19.39 -2.74 -9.07
CA LEU A 23 18.57 -1.99 -10.01
C LEU A 23 18.93 -2.37 -11.46
N PRO A 24 17.93 -2.60 -12.33
CA PRO A 24 18.18 -2.92 -13.73
C PRO A 24 18.69 -1.68 -14.49
N GLU A 25 19.56 -1.90 -15.47
CA GLU A 25 20.00 -0.88 -16.44
C GLU A 25 20.36 0.50 -15.84
N ARG A 26 21.17 0.51 -14.78
CA ARG A 26 21.61 1.72 -14.03
C ARG A 26 22.43 2.70 -14.89
N GLU A 27 21.78 3.47 -15.75
CA GLU A 27 22.38 4.54 -16.55
C GLU A 27 22.84 5.68 -15.65
N GLU A 28 21.95 6.13 -14.75
CA GLU A 28 22.24 7.14 -13.75
C GLU A 28 21.50 6.81 -12.46
N VAL A 29 22.18 6.89 -11.32
CA VAL A 29 21.56 6.75 -10.00
C VAL A 29 21.99 7.95 -9.16
N CYS A 30 21.00 8.70 -8.72
CA CYS A 30 21.17 9.91 -7.92
C CYS A 30 20.60 9.68 -6.52
N PHE A 31 21.30 10.17 -5.50
CA PHE A 31 20.80 10.26 -4.13
C PHE A 31 20.54 11.71 -3.80
N ALA A 32 19.30 12.04 -3.41
CA ALA A 32 18.97 13.37 -2.93
C ALA A 32 19.52 13.54 -1.52
N GLY A 33 20.62 14.28 -1.37
CA GLY A 33 21.33 14.44 -0.11
C GLY A 33 22.83 14.39 -0.28
N ARG A 34 23.55 14.47 0.85
CA ARG A 34 25.00 14.44 0.85
C ARG A 34 25.54 13.01 0.86
N MET A 35 26.71 12.85 0.23
CA MET A 35 27.49 11.63 0.24
C MET A 35 28.97 11.98 0.27
N THR A 36 29.76 11.29 1.08
CA THR A 36 31.22 11.40 1.07
C THR A 36 31.80 10.85 -0.24
N LEU A 37 33.00 11.30 -0.61
CA LEU A 37 33.64 10.81 -1.85
C LEU A 37 33.84 9.29 -1.84
N GLU A 38 34.17 8.72 -0.68
CA GLU A 38 34.31 7.27 -0.51
C GLU A 38 32.98 6.54 -0.78
N GLN A 39 31.87 7.06 -0.27
CA GLN A 39 30.55 6.49 -0.51
C GLN A 39 30.16 6.57 -1.99
N GLN A 40 30.45 7.68 -2.65
CA GLN A 40 30.19 7.85 -4.08
C GLN A 40 30.98 6.84 -4.92
N ILE A 41 32.27 6.65 -4.61
CA ILE A 41 33.13 5.69 -5.32
C ILE A 41 32.63 4.26 -5.09
N ASN A 42 32.30 3.91 -3.85
CA ASN A 42 31.91 2.55 -3.48
C ASN A 42 30.53 2.15 -4.03
N SER A 43 29.58 3.09 -4.06
CA SER A 43 28.20 2.85 -4.51
C SER A 43 27.96 3.16 -5.99
N GLN A 44 28.85 3.98 -6.60
CA GLN A 44 28.68 4.57 -7.92
C GLN A 44 27.36 5.34 -8.05
N ILE A 45 27.00 6.08 -6.99
CA ILE A 45 25.80 6.92 -6.91
C ILE A 45 26.24 8.37 -6.79
N LYS A 46 25.56 9.23 -7.54
CA LYS A 46 25.82 10.66 -7.57
C LYS A 46 24.96 11.38 -6.52
N PRO A 47 25.53 12.22 -5.64
CA PRO A 47 24.72 13.06 -4.78
C PRO A 47 24.10 14.20 -5.59
N VAL A 48 22.87 14.55 -5.26
CA VAL A 48 22.16 15.71 -5.80
C VAL A 48 21.62 16.49 -4.61
N MET A 49 21.94 17.78 -4.53
CA MET A 49 21.41 18.64 -3.48
C MET A 49 19.91 18.83 -3.69
N ILE A 50 19.13 18.96 -2.61
CA ILE A 50 17.67 19.07 -2.69
C ILE A 50 17.24 20.23 -3.60
N ALA A 51 17.94 21.37 -3.51
CA ALA A 51 17.69 22.55 -4.34
C ALA A 51 17.87 22.28 -5.86
N ASP A 52 18.70 21.31 -6.23
CA ASP A 52 19.05 21.01 -7.62
C ASP A 52 18.18 19.91 -8.23
N ILE A 53 17.31 19.25 -7.45
CA ILE A 53 16.45 18.16 -7.95
C ILE A 53 15.55 18.66 -9.10
N HIS A 54 15.06 19.90 -9.01
CA HIS A 54 14.22 20.50 -10.05
C HIS A 54 14.94 20.74 -11.39
N THR A 55 16.27 20.62 -11.43
CA THR A 55 17.06 20.71 -12.68
C THR A 55 17.08 19.39 -13.45
N LEU A 56 16.73 18.29 -12.79
CA LEU A 56 16.66 16.97 -13.41
C LEU A 56 15.42 16.88 -14.32
N LYS A 57 15.55 16.13 -15.42
CA LYS A 57 14.40 15.75 -16.25
C LYS A 57 13.63 14.63 -15.56
N ALA A 58 12.87 14.96 -14.52
CA ALA A 58 12.23 14.00 -13.61
C ALA A 58 11.42 12.88 -14.30
N ARG A 59 10.77 13.17 -15.44
CA ARG A 59 10.06 12.17 -16.26
C ARG A 59 10.93 11.02 -16.79
N GLU A 60 12.24 11.20 -16.86
CA GLU A 60 13.20 10.15 -17.25
C GLU A 60 13.65 9.29 -16.06
N TYR A 61 13.23 9.62 -14.83
CA TYR A 61 13.67 8.95 -13.60
C TYR A 61 12.54 8.14 -12.97
N THR A 62 12.94 7.01 -12.37
CA THR A 62 12.15 6.31 -11.35
C THR A 62 12.52 6.86 -9.98
N PHE A 63 11.54 7.30 -9.21
CA PHE A 63 11.77 7.79 -7.85
C PHE A 63 11.63 6.66 -6.85
N LEU A 64 12.65 6.43 -6.01
CA LEU A 64 12.62 5.50 -4.90
C LEU A 64 12.41 6.30 -3.61
N VAL A 65 11.21 6.25 -3.04
CA VAL A 65 10.76 7.17 -1.99
C VAL A 65 10.57 6.41 -0.68
N SER A 66 11.42 6.65 0.32
CA SER A 66 11.37 5.96 1.62
C SER A 66 10.81 6.80 2.76
N SER A 67 10.30 8.01 2.47
CA SER A 67 9.56 8.82 3.43
C SER A 67 8.32 9.41 2.77
N PRO A 68 7.14 9.32 3.40
CA PRO A 68 5.90 9.88 2.85
C PRO A 68 5.93 11.40 2.76
N TYR A 69 6.78 12.08 3.54
CA TYR A 69 6.88 13.53 3.50
C TYR A 69 7.57 14.09 2.26
N TRP A 70 8.17 13.24 1.42
CA TRP A 70 8.62 13.65 0.08
C TRP A 70 7.48 13.80 -0.93
N LEU A 71 6.26 13.39 -0.58
CA LEU A 71 5.14 13.36 -1.51
C LEU A 71 4.90 14.70 -2.23
N PRO A 72 4.96 15.88 -1.58
CA PRO A 72 4.81 17.15 -2.29
C PRO A 72 5.86 17.37 -3.40
N GLU A 73 7.13 17.08 -3.11
CA GLU A 73 8.21 17.18 -4.08
C GLU A 73 8.04 16.17 -5.21
N VAL A 74 7.73 14.91 -4.89
CA VAL A 74 7.50 13.83 -5.87
C VAL A 74 6.41 14.23 -6.87
N LEU A 75 5.27 14.72 -6.39
CA LEU A 75 4.16 15.11 -7.26
C LEU A 75 4.47 16.37 -8.08
N SER A 76 5.22 17.33 -7.52
CA SER A 76 5.63 18.53 -8.25
C SER A 76 6.59 18.23 -9.41
N LEU A 77 7.43 17.20 -9.27
CA LEU A 77 8.46 16.85 -10.24
C LEU A 77 7.92 16.01 -11.39
N GLN A 78 6.82 15.29 -11.20
CA GLN A 78 6.23 14.39 -12.21
C GLN A 78 7.25 13.34 -12.69
N ALA A 79 7.65 12.46 -11.77
CA ALA A 79 8.53 11.34 -12.09
C ALA A 79 7.94 10.45 -13.21
N GLY A 80 8.81 9.71 -13.90
CA GLY A 80 8.35 8.69 -14.86
C GLY A 80 7.58 7.57 -14.16
N TYR A 81 8.14 7.10 -13.03
CA TYR A 81 7.51 6.14 -12.13
C TYR A 81 7.86 6.45 -10.67
N ILE A 82 6.97 6.08 -9.75
CA ILE A 82 7.12 6.25 -8.30
C ILE A 82 7.13 4.88 -7.64
N VAL A 83 8.20 4.57 -6.92
CA VAL A 83 8.31 3.38 -6.07
C VAL A 83 8.32 3.82 -4.62
N ALA A 84 7.26 3.50 -3.88
CA ALA A 84 7.14 3.81 -2.47
C ALA A 84 7.71 2.69 -1.62
N LEU A 85 8.73 3.00 -0.82
CA LEU A 85 9.34 2.10 0.16
C LEU A 85 8.72 2.40 1.53
N LEU A 86 7.63 1.70 1.84
CA LEU A 86 6.82 1.97 3.03
C LEU A 86 7.40 1.29 4.27
N GLU A 87 7.52 2.07 5.35
CA GLU A 87 8.07 1.64 6.63
C GLU A 87 7.09 1.90 7.78
N ARG A 88 7.35 1.23 8.91
CA ARG A 88 6.66 1.55 10.16
C ARG A 88 6.97 2.99 10.53
N CYS A 89 5.99 3.69 11.10
CA CYS A 89 6.21 5.03 11.62
C CYS A 89 7.41 5.04 12.58
N PRO A 90 8.43 5.88 12.33
CA PRO A 90 9.52 6.09 13.27
C PRO A 90 9.00 6.64 14.60
N GLU A 91 9.71 6.40 15.70
CA GLU A 91 9.28 6.81 17.05
C GLU A 91 9.20 8.35 17.19
N GLU A 92 10.05 9.06 16.46
CA GLU A 92 10.15 10.53 16.45
C GLU A 92 9.11 11.25 15.58
N GLU A 93 8.27 10.50 14.87
CA GLU A 93 7.27 11.03 13.95
C GLU A 93 5.84 10.93 14.49
N ASN A 94 4.97 11.84 14.05
CA ASN A 94 3.55 11.76 14.36
C ASN A 94 2.93 10.60 13.57
N LYS A 95 2.48 9.56 14.27
CA LYS A 95 1.90 8.36 13.65
C LYS A 95 0.68 8.64 12.77
N VAL A 96 -0.23 9.51 13.19
CA VAL A 96 -1.45 9.82 12.42
C VAL A 96 -1.08 10.47 11.09
N LEU A 97 -0.16 11.44 11.14
CA LEU A 97 0.35 12.10 9.95
C LEU A 97 1.11 11.10 9.06
N TRP A 98 2.04 10.33 9.63
CA TRP A 98 2.82 9.33 8.91
C TRP A 98 1.94 8.33 8.17
N ASP A 99 0.94 7.75 8.85
CA ASP A 99 0.05 6.74 8.29
C ASP A 99 -0.79 7.33 7.14
N LYS A 100 -1.33 8.55 7.31
CA LYS A 100 -2.07 9.27 6.26
C LYS A 100 -1.22 9.51 5.01
N TYR A 101 -0.04 10.09 5.16
CA TYR A 101 0.81 10.41 4.01
C TYR A 101 1.50 9.18 3.42
N SER A 102 1.68 8.10 4.18
CA SER A 102 2.10 6.79 3.66
C SER A 102 1.00 6.16 2.79
N GLY A 103 -0.26 6.26 3.23
CA GLY A 103 -1.42 5.87 2.44
C GLY A 103 -1.51 6.64 1.12
N LEU A 104 -1.36 7.96 1.17
CA LEU A 104 -1.34 8.84 -0.01
C LEU A 104 -0.15 8.56 -0.94
N LEU A 105 1.07 8.43 -0.41
CA LEU A 105 2.25 8.10 -1.20
C LEU A 105 2.05 6.75 -1.90
N GLY A 106 1.58 5.76 -1.16
CA GLY A 106 1.34 4.44 -1.72
C GLY A 106 0.22 4.43 -2.78
N ALA A 107 -0.83 5.25 -2.64
CA ALA A 107 -1.88 5.39 -3.65
C ALA A 107 -1.39 6.08 -4.94
N LYS A 108 -0.29 6.84 -4.87
CA LYS A 108 0.38 7.48 -6.01
C LYS A 108 1.50 6.62 -6.61
N ALA A 109 1.92 5.58 -5.92
CA ALA A 109 3.04 4.76 -6.36
C ALA A 109 2.61 3.76 -7.43
N ASP A 110 3.45 3.59 -8.44
CA ASP A 110 3.34 2.52 -9.44
C ASP A 110 3.74 1.16 -8.83
N LEU A 111 4.61 1.19 -7.82
CA LEU A 111 5.06 0.03 -7.08
C LEU A 111 5.24 0.37 -5.60
N VAL A 112 4.76 -0.49 -4.72
CA VAL A 112 5.01 -0.40 -3.27
C VAL A 112 5.94 -1.52 -2.85
N GLY A 113 7.02 -1.17 -2.14
CA GLY A 113 7.91 -2.11 -1.48
C GLY A 113 7.88 -1.92 0.03
N THR A 114 7.99 -2.99 0.81
CA THR A 114 8.12 -2.90 2.27
C THR A 114 8.82 -4.11 2.86
N ARG A 115 9.59 -3.90 3.92
CA ARG A 115 10.21 -4.98 4.72
C ARG A 115 9.29 -5.49 5.84
N SER A 116 8.19 -4.80 6.13
CA SER A 116 7.26 -5.17 7.19
C SER A 116 6.17 -6.06 6.61
N GLU A 117 6.13 -7.35 7.00
CA GLU A 117 5.11 -8.28 6.51
C GLU A 117 3.67 -7.80 6.80
N ARG A 118 3.49 -7.13 7.94
CA ARG A 118 2.21 -6.50 8.27
C ARG A 118 1.80 -5.46 7.22
N ILE A 119 2.72 -4.54 6.88
CA ILE A 119 2.44 -3.50 5.87
C ILE A 119 2.24 -4.17 4.52
N TYR A 120 3.03 -5.20 4.19
CA TYR A 120 2.89 -5.94 2.95
C TYR A 120 1.48 -6.51 2.78
N LEU A 121 0.94 -7.20 3.78
CA LEU A 121 -0.41 -7.76 3.75
C LEU A 121 -1.48 -6.67 3.69
N GLU A 122 -1.38 -5.63 4.52
CA GLU A 122 -2.30 -4.48 4.53
C GLU A 122 -2.34 -3.81 3.13
N GLN A 123 -1.18 -3.60 2.51
CA GLN A 123 -1.11 -2.99 1.18
C GLN A 123 -1.58 -3.95 0.08
N SER A 124 -1.32 -5.25 0.18
CA SER A 124 -1.78 -6.26 -0.79
C SER A 124 -3.31 -6.37 -0.85
N LEU A 125 -3.99 -6.02 0.25
CA LEU A 125 -5.45 -5.91 0.29
C LEU A 125 -5.95 -4.56 -0.24
N CYS A 126 -5.09 -3.54 -0.32
CA CYS A 126 -5.45 -2.21 -0.83
C CYS A 126 -5.11 -2.01 -2.32
N ARG A 127 -4.14 -2.75 -2.87
CA ARG A 127 -3.65 -2.61 -4.26
C ARG A 127 -2.88 -3.82 -4.77
N GLU A 128 -2.68 -3.89 -6.08
CA GLU A 128 -2.09 -5.06 -6.75
C GLU A 128 -0.56 -5.03 -6.79
N SER A 129 0.06 -3.84 -6.89
CA SER A 129 1.51 -3.70 -7.08
C SER A 129 2.30 -3.58 -5.78
N VAL A 130 2.43 -4.68 -5.01
CA VAL A 130 3.11 -4.69 -3.70
C VAL A 130 4.16 -5.78 -3.60
N ILE A 131 5.37 -5.43 -3.19
CA ILE A 131 6.52 -6.34 -3.03
C ILE A 131 6.95 -6.39 -1.57
N TYR A 132 7.16 -7.61 -1.09
CA TYR A 132 7.76 -7.85 0.19
C TYR A 132 9.28 -7.89 0.02
N LEU A 133 9.98 -6.97 0.67
CA LEU A 133 11.42 -6.72 0.51
C LEU A 133 12.25 -7.37 1.63
N ASP A 134 11.73 -8.44 2.22
CA ASP A 134 12.39 -9.16 3.28
C ASP A 134 12.14 -10.66 3.12
N GLY A 135 13.07 -11.48 3.58
CA GLY A 135 13.02 -12.91 3.35
C GLY A 135 13.91 -13.67 4.32
N ASP A 136 13.33 -14.64 5.01
CA ASP A 136 14.02 -15.52 5.95
C ASP A 136 14.75 -16.68 5.25
N GLN A 137 14.54 -16.85 3.95
CA GLN A 137 15.08 -17.99 3.21
C GLN A 137 16.53 -17.72 2.79
N GLN A 138 17.43 -18.58 3.26
CA GLN A 138 18.86 -18.54 2.92
C GLN A 138 19.18 -19.17 1.55
N GLU A 139 18.18 -19.72 0.87
CA GLU A 139 18.36 -20.36 -0.43
C GLU A 139 18.54 -19.30 -1.53
N SER A 140 19.51 -19.52 -2.42
CA SER A 140 19.72 -18.65 -3.58
C SER A 140 18.74 -19.03 -4.68
N TYR A 141 17.96 -18.05 -5.12
CA TYR A 141 16.93 -18.20 -6.17
C TYR A 141 17.43 -17.84 -7.57
N GLY A 142 18.63 -17.25 -7.66
CA GLY A 142 19.22 -16.88 -8.94
C GLY A 142 20.58 -16.25 -8.79
N VAL A 143 21.24 -16.06 -9.93
CA VAL A 143 22.53 -15.38 -10.00
C VAL A 143 22.41 -14.26 -11.02
N VAL A 144 22.79 -13.04 -10.60
CA VAL A 144 22.93 -11.90 -11.50
C VAL A 144 24.39 -11.50 -11.56
N PHE A 145 24.88 -11.32 -12.78
CA PHE A 145 26.19 -10.75 -13.04
C PHE A 145 26.01 -9.27 -13.35
N GLN A 146 26.45 -8.41 -12.44
CA GLN A 146 26.33 -6.96 -12.61
C GLN A 146 27.64 -6.31 -12.23
N ARG A 147 28.20 -5.53 -13.16
CA ARG A 147 29.42 -4.72 -12.96
C ARG A 147 30.59 -5.53 -12.37
N GLU A 148 30.90 -6.67 -13.00
CA GLU A 148 31.99 -7.58 -12.60
C GLU A 148 31.82 -8.27 -11.24
N ARG A 149 30.65 -8.11 -10.60
CA ARG A 149 30.29 -8.80 -9.36
C ARG A 149 29.21 -9.82 -9.63
N ILE A 150 29.33 -10.94 -8.92
CA ILE A 150 28.33 -12.01 -8.92
C ILE A 150 27.48 -11.83 -7.67
N TYR A 151 26.18 -11.66 -7.87
CA TYR A 151 25.18 -11.56 -6.82
C TYR A 151 24.38 -12.87 -6.78
N PHE A 152 24.43 -13.57 -5.66
CA PHE A 152 23.50 -14.64 -5.34
C PHE A 152 22.24 -13.99 -4.76
N LEU A 153 21.13 -14.10 -5.48
CA LEU A 153 19.90 -13.42 -5.13
C LEU A 153 19.05 -14.28 -4.20
N THR A 154 18.44 -13.64 -3.22
CA THR A 154 17.26 -14.17 -2.53
C THR A 154 16.02 -14.07 -3.43
N ASP A 155 14.91 -14.65 -2.99
CA ASP A 155 13.61 -14.57 -3.67
C ASP A 155 13.16 -13.11 -3.88
N TYR A 156 13.14 -12.31 -2.82
CA TYR A 156 12.69 -10.92 -2.88
C TYR A 156 13.63 -10.03 -3.70
N GLU A 157 14.94 -10.30 -3.70
CA GLU A 157 15.93 -9.55 -4.49
C GLU A 157 15.72 -9.75 -6.00
N MET A 158 15.41 -10.98 -6.40
CA MET A 158 15.05 -11.31 -7.78
C MET A 158 13.72 -10.64 -8.18
N LEU A 159 12.71 -10.73 -7.32
CA LEU A 159 11.39 -10.13 -7.55
C LEU A 159 11.48 -8.61 -7.66
N TRP A 160 12.27 -7.98 -6.79
CA TRP A 160 12.55 -6.54 -6.82
C TRP A 160 13.13 -6.12 -8.17
N SER A 161 14.21 -6.77 -8.62
CA SER A 161 14.88 -6.41 -9.87
C SER A 161 13.92 -6.52 -11.07
N LYS A 162 13.13 -7.61 -11.11
CA LYS A 162 12.14 -7.85 -12.17
C LYS A 162 10.99 -6.86 -12.16
N ALA A 163 10.48 -6.52 -10.99
CA ALA A 163 9.38 -5.56 -10.89
C ALA A 163 9.78 -4.15 -11.34
N ILE A 164 10.99 -3.71 -10.98
CA ILE A 164 11.53 -2.42 -11.45
C ILE A 164 11.75 -2.45 -12.97
N GLU A 165 12.25 -3.55 -13.51
CA GLU A 165 12.44 -3.72 -14.95
C GLU A 165 11.10 -3.61 -15.71
N ASN A 166 10.04 -4.23 -15.17
CA ASN A 166 8.71 -4.23 -15.78
C ASN A 166 8.06 -2.84 -15.83
N LEU A 167 8.41 -1.90 -14.94
CA LEU A 167 7.84 -0.55 -14.96
C LEU A 167 8.06 0.12 -16.31
N TRP A 168 9.21 -0.09 -16.94
CA TRP A 168 9.62 0.58 -18.18
C TRP A 168 9.35 -0.24 -19.46
N GLN A 169 8.71 -1.39 -19.36
CA GLN A 169 8.38 -2.22 -20.53
C GLN A 169 7.08 -1.75 -21.19
N GLU A 170 7.05 -1.67 -22.53
CA GLU A 170 5.86 -1.26 -23.30
C GLU A 170 4.69 -2.25 -23.17
N GLU A 171 5.01 -3.54 -23.08
CA GLU A 171 4.10 -4.60 -22.68
C GLU A 171 4.55 -5.12 -21.32
N PRO A 172 3.97 -4.65 -20.20
CA PRO A 172 4.29 -5.21 -18.91
C PRO A 172 3.96 -6.70 -18.99
N LEU A 173 4.98 -7.56 -18.83
CA LEU A 173 4.76 -8.98 -18.50
C LEU A 173 3.67 -8.99 -17.44
N LEU A 174 2.57 -9.72 -17.70
CA LEU A 174 1.37 -9.74 -16.84
C LEU A 174 1.83 -9.66 -15.39
N ALA A 175 1.67 -8.49 -14.76
CA ALA A 175 2.24 -8.19 -13.45
C ALA A 175 1.84 -9.27 -12.42
N THR A 176 0.73 -9.94 -12.71
CA THR A 176 0.18 -11.17 -12.16
C THR A 176 1.20 -12.27 -11.86
N ASP A 177 2.25 -12.49 -12.66
CA ASP A 177 3.13 -13.65 -12.49
C ASP A 177 4.04 -13.52 -11.25
N TRP A 178 4.66 -12.36 -11.04
CA TRP A 178 5.65 -12.19 -9.96
C TRP A 178 4.99 -12.02 -8.58
N PHE A 179 3.88 -11.27 -8.50
CA PHE A 179 3.12 -11.15 -7.25
C PHE A 179 2.58 -12.51 -6.81
N ARG A 180 2.06 -13.30 -7.75
CA ARG A 180 1.61 -14.66 -7.47
C ARG A 180 2.75 -15.57 -7.02
N ILE A 181 3.93 -15.48 -7.64
CA ILE A 181 5.13 -16.24 -7.21
C ILE A 181 5.49 -15.88 -5.76
N GLN A 182 5.57 -14.59 -5.42
CA GLN A 182 5.88 -14.15 -4.06
C GLN A 182 4.85 -14.67 -3.05
N LEU A 183 3.56 -14.54 -3.36
CA LEU A 183 2.48 -15.04 -2.51
C LEU A 183 2.56 -16.55 -2.33
N GLN A 184 2.89 -17.30 -3.39
CA GLN A 184 3.05 -18.76 -3.32
C GLN A 184 4.22 -19.14 -2.41
N LEU A 185 5.38 -18.51 -2.57
CA LEU A 185 6.55 -18.77 -1.72
C LEU A 185 6.24 -18.52 -0.24
N ARG A 186 5.51 -17.44 0.07
CA ARG A 186 5.08 -17.13 1.44
C ARG A 186 4.01 -18.09 1.96
N ALA A 187 3.03 -18.47 1.13
CA ALA A 187 2.03 -19.47 1.46
C ALA A 187 2.67 -20.82 1.78
N ASP A 188 3.63 -21.26 0.97
CA ASP A 188 4.37 -22.52 1.16
C ASP A 188 5.22 -22.47 2.44
N TYR A 189 5.90 -21.34 2.68
CA TYR A 189 6.64 -21.11 3.92
C TYR A 189 5.74 -21.26 5.15
N TYR A 190 4.62 -20.54 5.23
CA TYR A 190 3.72 -20.61 6.38
C TYR A 190 3.01 -21.96 6.51
N THR A 191 2.66 -22.59 5.39
CA THR A 191 2.13 -23.95 5.36
C THR A 191 3.12 -24.94 5.96
N SER A 192 4.40 -24.84 5.61
CA SER A 192 5.47 -25.67 6.18
C SER A 192 5.68 -25.39 7.67
N MET A 193 5.53 -24.12 8.08
CA MET A 193 5.67 -23.71 9.48
C MET A 193 4.52 -24.19 10.34
N CYS A 194 3.28 -24.28 9.82
CA CYS A 194 2.16 -24.87 10.55
C CYS A 194 2.44 -26.32 10.98
N ALA A 195 3.16 -27.10 10.15
CA ALA A 195 3.56 -28.46 10.51
C ALA A 195 4.62 -28.50 11.63
N LYS A 196 5.51 -27.49 11.68
CA LYS A 196 6.57 -27.37 12.70
C LYS A 196 6.05 -26.76 14.01
N LEU A 197 5.06 -25.88 13.92
CA LEU A 197 4.50 -25.09 15.01
C LEU A 197 2.97 -25.21 15.06
N PRO A 198 2.42 -26.43 15.26
CA PRO A 198 0.98 -26.69 15.15
C PRO A 198 0.12 -25.98 16.21
N SER A 199 0.72 -25.50 17.30
CA SER A 199 0.01 -24.78 18.37
C SER A 199 0.12 -23.26 18.28
N GLN A 200 0.71 -22.71 17.20
CA GLN A 200 0.88 -21.27 17.06
C GLN A 200 -0.22 -20.68 16.16
N PRO A 201 -1.20 -19.92 16.71
CA PRO A 201 -2.36 -19.43 15.94
C PRO A 201 -1.95 -18.45 14.84
N VAL A 202 -0.95 -17.60 15.11
CA VAL A 202 -0.46 -16.58 14.17
C VAL A 202 0.09 -17.21 12.88
N VAL A 203 0.79 -18.35 12.99
CA VAL A 203 1.36 -19.06 11.82
C VAL A 203 0.25 -19.56 10.91
N HIS A 204 -0.83 -20.10 11.49
CA HIS A 204 -2.01 -20.55 10.75
C HIS A 204 -2.78 -19.37 10.13
N TYR A 205 -2.89 -18.25 10.85
CA TYR A 205 -3.53 -17.04 10.34
C TYR A 205 -2.79 -16.50 9.12
N LEU A 206 -1.46 -16.40 9.19
CA LEU A 206 -0.63 -15.95 8.06
C LEU A 206 -0.75 -16.90 6.87
N ALA A 207 -0.71 -18.23 7.09
CA ALA A 207 -0.97 -19.20 6.02
C ALA A 207 -2.32 -18.94 5.34
N ALA A 208 -3.39 -18.74 6.13
CA ALA A 208 -4.72 -18.43 5.62
C ALA A 208 -4.76 -17.12 4.83
N SER A 209 -4.10 -16.05 5.31
CA SER A 209 -4.05 -14.76 4.63
C SER A 209 -3.37 -14.85 3.26
N TYR A 210 -2.23 -15.53 3.16
CA TYR A 210 -1.53 -15.71 1.88
C TYR A 210 -2.32 -16.59 0.90
N LEU A 211 -2.91 -17.70 1.39
CA LEU A 211 -3.77 -18.56 0.58
C LEU A 211 -5.04 -17.83 0.13
N TYR A 212 -5.60 -16.97 0.97
CA TYR A 212 -6.73 -16.10 0.61
C TYR A 212 -6.34 -15.16 -0.53
N LEU A 213 -5.19 -14.49 -0.46
CA LEU A 213 -4.72 -13.62 -1.53
C LEU A 213 -4.52 -14.38 -2.86
N LEU A 214 -4.04 -15.63 -2.79
CA LEU A 214 -3.94 -16.54 -3.94
C LEU A 214 -5.28 -17.05 -4.48
N GLY A 215 -6.38 -16.89 -3.72
CA GLY A 215 -7.69 -17.45 -4.05
C GLY A 215 -7.80 -18.95 -3.81
N ASP A 216 -6.93 -19.51 -2.96
CA ASP A 216 -6.92 -20.94 -2.62
C ASP A 216 -7.94 -21.24 -1.51
N SER A 217 -8.84 -22.19 -1.76
CA SER A 217 -9.90 -22.59 -0.82
C SER A 217 -9.37 -23.24 0.47
N THR A 218 -8.12 -23.73 0.47
CA THR A 218 -7.46 -24.24 1.67
C THR A 218 -7.21 -23.17 2.73
N ALA A 219 -7.32 -21.87 2.39
CA ALA A 219 -7.31 -20.77 3.34
C ALA A 219 -8.32 -20.97 4.48
N ASN A 220 -9.52 -21.50 4.19
CA ASN A 220 -10.56 -21.75 5.19
C ASN A 220 -10.08 -22.72 6.28
N ARG A 221 -9.39 -23.80 5.89
CA ARG A 221 -8.86 -24.80 6.82
C ARG A 221 -7.85 -24.19 7.80
N TYR A 222 -6.91 -23.39 7.29
CA TYR A 222 -5.91 -22.74 8.15
C TYR A 222 -6.53 -21.67 9.04
N LEU A 223 -7.52 -20.91 8.54
CA LEU A 223 -8.23 -19.94 9.36
C LEU A 223 -9.01 -20.61 10.49
N ALA A 224 -9.66 -21.75 10.23
CA ALA A 224 -10.34 -22.55 11.24
C ALA A 224 -9.38 -23.03 12.33
N GLN A 225 -8.21 -23.57 11.95
CA GLN A 225 -7.19 -23.97 12.91
C GLN A 225 -6.69 -22.79 13.75
N SER A 226 -6.46 -21.63 13.13
CA SER A 226 -6.06 -20.42 13.84
C SER A 226 -7.14 -19.97 14.83
N PHE A 227 -8.40 -19.92 14.39
CA PHE A 227 -9.54 -19.52 15.21
C PHE A 227 -9.74 -20.46 16.41
N GLU A 228 -9.69 -21.78 16.21
CA GLU A 228 -9.79 -22.78 17.28
C GLU A 228 -8.70 -22.59 18.34
N LEU A 229 -7.46 -22.37 17.91
CA LEU A 229 -6.34 -22.09 18.82
C LEU A 229 -6.52 -20.76 19.57
N MET A 230 -7.01 -19.72 18.89
CA MET A 230 -7.29 -18.43 19.52
C MET A 230 -8.37 -18.54 20.60
N VAL A 231 -9.44 -19.29 20.34
CA VAL A 231 -10.50 -19.58 21.31
C VAL A 231 -9.96 -20.41 22.48
N LEU A 232 -9.15 -21.43 22.21
CA LEU A 232 -8.52 -22.27 23.24
C LEU A 232 -7.63 -21.45 24.19
N TYR A 233 -6.95 -20.43 23.65
CA TYR A 233 -6.11 -19.51 24.43
C TYR A 233 -6.88 -18.30 25.01
N GLU A 234 -8.21 -18.31 24.93
CA GLU A 234 -9.10 -17.30 25.49
C GLU A 234 -8.85 -15.87 24.93
N TYR A 235 -8.36 -15.77 23.70
CA TYR A 235 -8.26 -14.48 23.01
C TYR A 235 -9.63 -14.03 22.50
N LEU A 236 -10.28 -13.14 23.24
CA LEU A 236 -11.68 -12.72 23.00
C LEU A 236 -11.89 -11.94 21.69
N ASP A 237 -10.84 -11.30 21.15
CA ASP A 237 -10.92 -10.50 19.93
C ASP A 237 -10.93 -11.34 18.63
N CYS A 238 -10.90 -12.69 18.75
CA CYS A 238 -10.88 -13.61 17.61
C CYS A 238 -12.18 -13.61 16.78
N LEU A 239 -13.31 -13.21 17.37
CA LEU A 239 -14.58 -13.10 16.63
C LEU A 239 -14.51 -11.99 15.55
N ILE A 240 -14.01 -10.82 15.91
CA ILE A 240 -13.92 -9.70 14.97
C ILE A 240 -12.77 -9.91 13.99
N SER A 241 -11.62 -10.41 14.46
CA SER A 241 -10.42 -10.56 13.62
C SER A 241 -10.44 -11.81 12.73
N HIS A 242 -10.78 -12.98 13.27
CA HIS A 242 -10.66 -14.25 12.55
C HIS A 242 -12.01 -14.73 12.02
N PHE A 243 -13.06 -14.71 12.85
CA PHE A 243 -14.36 -15.25 12.42
C PHE A 243 -14.96 -14.42 11.28
N ARG A 244 -14.84 -13.09 11.34
CA ARG A 244 -15.25 -12.21 10.24
C ARG A 244 -14.57 -12.58 8.93
N PHE A 245 -13.29 -12.95 8.95
CA PHE A 245 -12.51 -13.25 7.75
C PHE A 245 -13.03 -14.48 6.98
N PHE A 246 -13.77 -15.40 7.62
CA PHE A 246 -14.47 -16.47 6.87
C PHE A 246 -15.42 -15.90 5.82
N SER A 247 -16.09 -14.78 6.11
CA SER A 247 -17.03 -14.17 5.17
C SER A 247 -16.34 -13.74 3.86
N ALA A 248 -15.11 -13.22 3.92
CA ALA A 248 -14.35 -12.88 2.73
C ALA A 248 -13.95 -14.12 1.93
N ILE A 249 -13.53 -15.20 2.60
CA ILE A 249 -13.17 -16.47 1.95
C ILE A 249 -14.38 -17.08 1.23
N GLU A 250 -15.55 -17.12 1.90
CA GLU A 250 -16.80 -17.59 1.28
C GLU A 250 -17.24 -16.69 0.12
N ALA A 251 -17.10 -15.37 0.25
CA ALA A 251 -17.40 -14.42 -0.82
C ALA A 251 -16.53 -14.65 -2.07
N LYS A 252 -15.24 -14.96 -1.86
CA LYS A 252 -14.26 -15.22 -2.91
C LYS A 252 -14.50 -16.56 -3.63
N THR A 253 -15.05 -17.54 -2.93
CA THR A 253 -15.44 -18.85 -3.50
C THR A 253 -16.84 -18.85 -4.13
N GLY A 254 -17.60 -17.76 -3.98
CA GLY A 254 -18.92 -17.57 -4.58
C GLY A 254 -20.10 -17.97 -3.69
N ASN A 255 -19.85 -18.39 -2.45
CA ASN A 255 -20.88 -18.80 -1.49
C ASN A 255 -21.49 -17.59 -0.75
N LEU A 256 -22.10 -16.67 -1.49
CA LEU A 256 -22.50 -15.35 -0.95
C LEU A 256 -23.53 -15.42 0.19
N GLU A 257 -24.49 -16.34 0.14
CA GLU A 257 -25.45 -16.52 1.24
C GLU A 257 -24.76 -16.88 2.57
N THR A 258 -23.80 -17.80 2.51
CA THR A 258 -23.00 -18.20 3.67
C THR A 258 -22.13 -17.04 4.15
N ALA A 259 -21.51 -16.32 3.23
CA ALA A 259 -20.66 -15.18 3.53
C ALA A 259 -21.42 -14.07 4.29
N VAL A 260 -22.62 -13.70 3.83
CA VAL A 260 -23.48 -12.71 4.49
C VAL A 260 -23.89 -13.18 5.88
N ARG A 261 -24.28 -14.45 6.04
CA ARG A 261 -24.64 -15.02 7.36
C ARG A 261 -23.46 -15.00 8.33
N GLN A 262 -22.25 -15.35 7.87
CA GLN A 262 -21.05 -15.30 8.68
C GLN A 262 -20.70 -13.87 9.10
N PHE A 263 -20.77 -12.90 8.18
CA PHE A 263 -20.55 -11.50 8.51
C PHE A 263 -21.56 -11.00 9.55
N ALA A 264 -22.86 -11.34 9.38
CA ALA A 264 -23.93 -10.94 10.27
C ALA A 264 -23.75 -11.37 11.74
N ILE A 265 -23.08 -12.51 11.99
CA ILE A 265 -22.74 -12.96 13.35
C ILE A 265 -21.83 -11.95 14.07
N THR A 266 -20.97 -11.26 13.32
CA THR A 266 -20.00 -10.28 13.84
C THR A 266 -20.45 -8.83 13.65
N ALA A 267 -21.66 -8.59 13.12
CA ALA A 267 -22.20 -7.26 12.87
C ALA A 267 -22.80 -6.68 14.16
N PHE A 268 -21.97 -5.99 14.95
CA PHE A 268 -22.36 -5.49 16.26
C PHE A 268 -22.83 -4.03 16.20
N THR A 269 -22.26 -3.22 15.31
CA THR A 269 -22.62 -1.80 15.17
C THR A 269 -23.91 -1.62 14.37
N ALA A 270 -24.55 -0.45 14.52
CA ALA A 270 -25.75 -0.12 13.74
C ALA A 270 -25.44 -0.06 12.23
N GLU A 271 -24.26 0.46 11.88
CA GLU A 271 -23.78 0.52 10.50
C GLU A 271 -23.58 -0.89 9.90
N GLU A 272 -22.96 -1.79 10.64
CA GLU A 272 -22.75 -3.18 10.19
C GLU A 272 -24.08 -3.92 10.01
N LYS A 273 -25.04 -3.71 10.90
CA LYS A 273 -26.39 -4.30 10.77
C LYS A 273 -27.13 -3.77 9.56
N GLN A 274 -27.04 -2.46 9.30
CA GLN A 274 -27.60 -1.87 8.09
C GLN A 274 -26.91 -2.40 6.81
N ALA A 275 -25.60 -2.65 6.87
CA ALA A 275 -24.89 -3.30 5.77
C ALA A 275 -25.40 -4.73 5.52
N VAL A 276 -25.68 -5.51 6.57
CA VAL A 276 -26.30 -6.84 6.43
C VAL A 276 -27.66 -6.75 5.75
N GLU A 277 -28.54 -5.84 6.19
CA GLU A 277 -29.87 -5.66 5.59
C GLU A 277 -29.78 -5.29 4.10
N ARG A 278 -28.83 -4.41 3.74
CA ARG A 278 -28.56 -4.06 2.33
C ARG A 278 -28.08 -5.27 1.53
N MET A 279 -27.11 -6.03 2.05
CA MET A 279 -26.59 -7.22 1.40
C MET A 279 -27.67 -8.30 1.21
N GLU A 280 -28.54 -8.50 2.20
CA GLU A 280 -29.68 -9.41 2.06
C GLU A 280 -30.63 -8.93 0.97
N SER A 281 -30.96 -7.64 0.91
CA SER A 281 -31.80 -7.07 -0.16
C SER A 281 -31.20 -7.28 -1.56
N TRP A 282 -29.89 -7.05 -1.70
CA TRP A 282 -29.16 -7.28 -2.95
C TRP A 282 -29.13 -8.75 -3.34
N LEU A 283 -28.93 -9.68 -2.39
CA LEU A 283 -29.02 -11.12 -2.63
C LEU A 283 -30.40 -11.53 -3.19
N HIS A 284 -31.49 -11.03 -2.59
CA HIS A 284 -32.84 -11.31 -3.07
C HIS A 284 -33.10 -10.75 -4.48
N SER A 285 -32.38 -9.70 -4.85
CA SER A 285 -32.50 -9.02 -6.15
C SER A 285 -31.50 -9.54 -7.20
N GLY A 286 -30.66 -10.53 -6.86
CA GLY A 286 -29.64 -11.10 -7.76
C GLY A 286 -28.45 -10.17 -8.03
N GLN A 287 -28.18 -9.21 -7.16
CA GLN A 287 -27.09 -8.24 -7.28
C GLN A 287 -25.80 -8.74 -6.59
N ASP A 288 -25.35 -9.92 -7.01
CA ASP A 288 -24.25 -10.68 -6.40
C ASP A 288 -22.93 -9.89 -6.33
N GLU A 289 -22.66 -9.06 -7.34
CA GLU A 289 -21.44 -8.25 -7.43
C GLU A 289 -21.40 -7.17 -6.35
N LEU A 290 -22.53 -6.53 -6.03
CA LEU A 290 -22.63 -5.54 -4.95
C LEU A 290 -22.43 -6.21 -3.59
N VAL A 291 -23.03 -7.39 -3.38
CA VAL A 291 -22.85 -8.18 -2.17
C VAL A 291 -21.38 -8.55 -1.97
N ARG A 292 -20.73 -9.05 -3.02
CA ARG A 292 -19.32 -9.44 -2.97
C ARG A 292 -18.42 -8.23 -2.69
N ALA A 293 -18.68 -7.09 -3.32
CA ALA A 293 -17.91 -5.87 -3.09
C ALA A 293 -18.06 -5.33 -1.67
N GLU A 294 -19.28 -5.29 -1.13
CA GLU A 294 -19.51 -4.85 0.27
C GLU A 294 -18.85 -5.82 1.26
N LEU A 295 -18.92 -7.14 1.04
CA LEU A 295 -18.22 -8.11 1.89
C LEU A 295 -16.71 -7.90 1.88
N PHE A 296 -16.11 -7.66 0.72
CA PHE A 296 -14.68 -7.35 0.62
C PHE A 296 -14.32 -6.04 1.33
N HIS A 297 -15.10 -4.98 1.12
CA HIS A 297 -14.94 -3.71 1.82
C HIS A 297 -14.99 -3.87 3.35
N ARG A 298 -15.96 -4.63 3.87
CA ARG A 298 -16.10 -4.89 5.31
C ARG A 298 -15.00 -5.78 5.90
N ASN A 299 -14.26 -6.49 5.04
CA ASN A 299 -13.08 -7.26 5.39
C ASN A 299 -11.76 -6.58 4.98
N GLU A 300 -11.81 -5.29 4.62
CA GLU A 300 -10.65 -4.48 4.25
C GLU A 300 -9.90 -4.93 2.99
N ASP A 301 -10.50 -5.82 2.17
CA ASP A 301 -10.00 -6.19 0.83
C ASP A 301 -10.51 -5.21 -0.23
N GLU A 302 -10.06 -3.97 -0.10
CA GLU A 302 -10.49 -2.87 -0.97
C GLU A 302 -10.05 -3.08 -2.43
N ALA A 303 -8.92 -3.75 -2.66
CA ALA A 303 -8.45 -4.08 -4.01
C ALA A 303 -9.47 -4.97 -4.74
N SER A 304 -9.98 -6.00 -4.07
CA SER A 304 -10.98 -6.88 -4.68
C SER A 304 -12.34 -6.20 -4.82
N ALA A 305 -12.74 -5.36 -3.86
CA ALA A 305 -13.95 -4.55 -3.98
C ALA A 305 -13.87 -3.58 -5.17
N VAL A 306 -12.78 -2.81 -5.30
CA VAL A 306 -12.54 -1.92 -6.46
C VAL A 306 -12.56 -2.69 -7.77
N ARG A 307 -11.94 -3.88 -7.85
CA ARG A 307 -11.92 -4.70 -9.07
C ARG A 307 -13.33 -5.11 -9.52
N ILE A 308 -14.22 -5.38 -8.58
CA ILE A 308 -15.62 -5.73 -8.87
C ILE A 308 -16.43 -4.50 -9.24
N LEU A 309 -16.26 -3.39 -8.52
CA LEU A 309 -17.07 -2.19 -8.68
C LEU A 309 -16.71 -1.37 -9.93
N SER A 310 -15.42 -1.33 -10.31
CA SER A 310 -14.92 -0.52 -11.43
C SER A 310 -15.64 -0.75 -12.78
N PRO A 311 -15.98 -2.00 -13.20
CA PRO A 311 -16.72 -2.22 -14.45
C PRO A 311 -18.23 -1.94 -14.34
N LEU A 312 -18.78 -1.71 -13.16
CA LEU A 312 -20.22 -1.54 -12.96
C LEU A 312 -20.64 -0.08 -13.17
N THR A 313 -21.79 0.13 -13.80
CA THR A 313 -22.26 1.48 -14.16
C THR A 313 -23.42 1.98 -13.29
N SER A 314 -23.88 1.19 -12.33
CA SER A 314 -25.00 1.59 -11.46
C SER A 314 -24.58 2.71 -10.51
N SER A 315 -25.50 3.61 -10.17
CA SER A 315 -25.22 4.71 -9.22
C SER A 315 -24.76 4.18 -7.85
N GLU A 316 -25.35 3.06 -7.42
CA GLU A 316 -24.99 2.40 -6.16
C GLU A 316 -23.57 1.82 -6.19
N ALA A 317 -23.16 1.18 -7.30
CA ALA A 317 -21.78 0.71 -7.45
C ALA A 317 -20.78 1.86 -7.45
N LYS A 318 -21.11 2.97 -8.14
CA LYS A 318 -20.27 4.18 -8.14
C LYS A 318 -20.13 4.77 -6.74
N ALA A 319 -21.22 4.86 -5.96
CA ALA A 319 -21.17 5.35 -4.59
C ALA A 319 -20.27 4.48 -3.69
N LEU A 320 -20.36 3.16 -3.80
CA LEU A 320 -19.46 2.23 -3.09
C LEU A 320 -18.01 2.37 -3.57
N LEU A 321 -17.80 2.60 -4.87
CA LEU A 321 -16.48 2.80 -5.45
C LEU A 321 -15.81 4.08 -4.93
N VAL A 322 -16.57 5.18 -4.79
CA VAL A 322 -16.10 6.41 -4.13
C VAL A 322 -15.62 6.09 -2.71
N GLN A 323 -16.41 5.39 -1.91
CA GLN A 323 -16.02 5.02 -0.53
C GLN A 323 -14.71 4.22 -0.48
N ASN A 324 -14.55 3.27 -1.41
CA ASN A 324 -13.33 2.48 -1.55
C ASN A 324 -12.11 3.36 -1.94
N TYR A 325 -12.27 4.28 -2.88
CA TYR A 325 -11.21 5.22 -3.26
C TYR A 325 -10.83 6.16 -2.13
N VAL A 326 -11.79 6.63 -1.33
CA VAL A 326 -11.51 7.44 -0.14
C VAL A 326 -10.68 6.67 0.87
N ARG A 327 -11.09 5.44 1.21
CA ARG A 327 -10.42 4.58 2.20
C ARG A 327 -9.01 4.16 1.76
N THR A 328 -8.79 3.99 0.46
CA THR A 328 -7.48 3.63 -0.11
C THR A 328 -6.64 4.83 -0.53
N PHE A 329 -7.03 6.05 -0.15
CA PHE A 329 -6.34 7.30 -0.47
C PHE A 329 -6.23 7.64 -1.97
N GLN A 330 -7.02 6.98 -2.81
CA GLN A 330 -7.15 7.27 -4.25
C GLN A 330 -8.07 8.48 -4.49
N TRP A 331 -7.81 9.58 -3.77
CA TRP A 331 -8.74 10.71 -3.67
C TRP A 331 -8.99 11.44 -4.99
N GLU A 332 -8.03 11.50 -5.89
CA GLU A 332 -8.26 12.07 -7.23
C GLU A 332 -9.35 11.29 -7.97
N LYS A 333 -9.30 9.95 -7.94
CA LYS A 333 -10.33 9.11 -8.56
C LYS A 333 -11.68 9.27 -7.87
N ALA A 334 -11.68 9.42 -6.54
CA ALA A 334 -12.91 9.68 -5.78
C ALA A 334 -13.56 11.01 -6.20
N ILE A 335 -12.77 12.09 -6.28
CA ILE A 335 -13.26 13.43 -6.68
C ILE A 335 -13.72 13.44 -8.14
N GLU A 336 -12.96 12.83 -9.04
CA GLU A 336 -13.36 12.67 -10.46
C GLU A 336 -14.72 11.99 -10.57
N LEU A 337 -14.92 10.88 -9.85
CA LEU A 337 -16.17 10.14 -9.85
C LEU A 337 -17.32 10.92 -9.20
N GLN A 338 -17.07 11.66 -8.12
CA GLN A 338 -18.06 12.56 -7.51
C GLN A 338 -18.51 13.67 -8.46
N HIS A 339 -17.58 14.27 -9.21
CA HIS A 339 -17.90 15.25 -10.24
C HIS A 339 -18.76 14.65 -11.35
N GLU A 340 -18.48 13.44 -11.82
CA GLU A 340 -19.32 12.74 -12.80
C GLU A 340 -20.74 12.48 -12.30
N GLN A 341 -20.91 12.30 -10.98
CA GLN A 341 -22.21 12.07 -10.34
C GLN A 341 -22.93 13.35 -9.93
N GLU A 342 -22.35 14.54 -10.21
CA GLU A 342 -22.84 15.84 -9.74
C GLU A 342 -23.03 15.90 -8.21
N GLU A 343 -22.24 15.11 -7.47
CA GLU A 343 -22.22 15.09 -6.01
C GLU A 343 -21.33 16.19 -5.44
N ASN A 344 -21.56 16.58 -4.18
CA ASN A 344 -20.69 17.53 -3.50
C ASN A 344 -19.32 16.90 -3.26
N VAL A 345 -18.29 17.52 -3.80
CA VAL A 345 -16.89 17.15 -3.58
C VAL A 345 -16.51 17.40 -2.12
N ASP A 346 -15.72 16.49 -1.57
CA ASP A 346 -15.10 16.70 -0.26
C ASP A 346 -13.96 17.72 -0.37
N GLU A 347 -14.28 18.95 0.03
CA GLU A 347 -13.35 20.10 0.03
C GLU A 347 -12.10 19.86 0.89
N ALA A 348 -12.14 18.96 1.90
CA ALA A 348 -10.95 18.63 2.68
C ALA A 348 -9.98 17.71 1.91
N MET A 349 -10.53 16.77 1.13
CA MET A 349 -9.71 15.94 0.22
C MET A 349 -9.11 16.80 -0.89
N GLU A 350 -9.92 17.66 -1.52
CA GLU A 350 -9.47 18.58 -2.57
C GLU A 350 -8.39 19.54 -2.05
N GLY A 351 -8.58 20.12 -0.86
CA GLY A 351 -7.59 20.99 -0.23
C GLY A 351 -6.27 20.27 0.04
N THR A 352 -6.31 19.02 0.48
CA THR A 352 -5.10 18.21 0.70
C THR A 352 -4.38 17.92 -0.60
N ILE A 353 -5.12 17.59 -1.67
CA ILE A 353 -4.55 17.40 -3.01
C ILE A 353 -3.87 18.69 -3.48
N HIS A 354 -4.52 19.84 -3.36
CA HIS A 354 -3.91 21.14 -3.67
C HIS A 354 -2.63 21.38 -2.89
N LEU A 355 -2.61 21.08 -1.59
CA LEU A 355 -1.43 21.21 -0.75
C LEU A 355 -0.27 20.36 -1.28
N LEU A 356 -0.54 19.10 -1.62
CA LEU A 356 0.46 18.17 -2.17
C LEU A 356 1.02 18.63 -3.52
N TYR A 357 0.22 19.31 -4.35
CA TYR A 357 0.70 19.92 -5.60
C TYR A 357 1.34 21.30 -5.41
N GLY A 358 1.59 21.74 -4.18
CA GLY A 358 2.18 23.05 -3.87
C GLY A 358 1.25 24.25 -4.09
N ARG A 359 -0.05 23.99 -4.32
CA ARG A 359 -1.09 25.01 -4.53
C ARG A 359 -1.65 25.48 -3.19
N ARG A 360 -0.80 26.17 -2.41
CA ARG A 360 -1.11 26.54 -1.01
C ARG A 360 -2.35 27.42 -0.88
N HIS A 361 -2.54 28.37 -1.78
CA HIS A 361 -3.67 29.30 -1.70
C HIS A 361 -5.00 28.59 -1.95
N GLU A 362 -5.01 27.70 -2.93
CA GLU A 362 -6.14 26.84 -3.26
C GLU A 362 -6.43 25.87 -2.12
N ALA A 363 -5.40 25.24 -1.55
CA ALA A 363 -5.54 24.38 -0.37
C ALA A 363 -6.22 25.08 0.81
N ILE A 364 -5.74 26.28 1.17
CA ILE A 364 -6.33 27.08 2.25
C ILE A 364 -7.78 27.43 1.93
N ARG A 365 -8.08 27.79 0.69
CA ARG A 365 -9.47 28.10 0.28
C ARG A 365 -10.37 26.88 0.45
N SER A 366 -9.97 25.71 -0.03
CA SER A 366 -10.76 24.48 0.11
C SER A 366 -10.92 24.08 1.59
N PHE A 367 -9.87 24.19 2.41
CA PHE A 367 -9.99 23.94 3.85
C PHE A 367 -10.94 24.91 4.57
N LEU A 368 -10.97 26.18 4.18
CA LEU A 368 -11.92 27.16 4.70
C LEU A 368 -13.35 26.88 4.26
N ASN A 369 -13.55 26.44 3.01
CA ASN A 369 -14.86 25.99 2.51
C ASN A 369 -15.35 24.77 3.30
N ALA A 370 -14.48 23.78 3.51
CA ALA A 370 -14.77 22.58 4.31
C ALA A 370 -15.16 22.94 5.75
N GLY A 371 -14.50 23.92 6.36
CA GLY A 371 -14.77 24.36 7.74
C GLY A 371 -15.99 25.27 7.91
N GLY A 372 -16.60 25.74 6.83
CA GLY A 372 -17.70 26.73 6.84
C GLY A 372 -18.98 26.27 7.54
N GLN A 373 -19.11 24.97 7.85
CA GLN A 373 -20.28 24.42 8.56
C GLN A 373 -20.05 24.09 10.04
N ASP A 374 -18.82 23.77 10.48
CA ASP A 374 -18.58 23.20 11.83
C ASP A 374 -17.22 23.56 12.47
N ASN A 375 -16.56 24.66 12.06
CA ASN A 375 -15.25 25.06 12.61
C ASN A 375 -14.11 24.03 12.37
N GLN A 376 -14.32 23.10 11.43
CA GLN A 376 -13.41 22.01 11.07
C GLN A 376 -12.20 22.44 10.22
N ALA A 377 -12.10 23.73 9.86
CA ALA A 377 -10.94 24.26 9.14
C ALA A 377 -9.67 24.24 9.98
N TRP A 378 -9.77 24.41 11.31
CA TRP A 378 -8.60 24.50 12.19
C TRP A 378 -7.77 23.22 12.24
N PRO A 379 -8.36 22.02 12.42
CA PRO A 379 -7.63 20.76 12.29
C PRO A 379 -6.88 20.63 10.95
N LEU A 380 -7.51 20.99 9.83
CA LEU A 380 -6.91 20.88 8.50
C LEU A 380 -5.73 21.84 8.32
N LEU A 381 -5.85 23.08 8.80
CA LEU A 381 -4.77 24.07 8.78
C LEU A 381 -3.63 23.69 9.74
N SER A 382 -3.94 23.07 10.88
CA SER A 382 -2.94 22.53 11.81
C SER A 382 -2.17 21.39 11.15
N GLU A 383 -2.87 20.46 10.50
CA GLU A 383 -2.22 19.35 9.78
C GLU A 383 -1.31 19.86 8.66
N MET A 384 -1.73 20.89 7.92
CA MET A 384 -0.88 21.56 6.92
C MET A 384 0.43 22.07 7.55
N ALA A 385 0.35 22.71 8.73
CA ALA A 385 1.53 23.20 9.43
C ALA A 385 2.43 22.04 9.93
N ASP A 386 1.83 20.95 10.42
CA ASP A 386 2.54 19.75 10.85
C ASP A 386 3.27 19.06 9.69
N LEU A 387 2.64 18.97 8.52
CA LEU A 387 3.29 18.48 7.30
C LEU A 387 4.47 19.37 6.92
N GLU A 388 4.29 20.69 6.89
CA GLU A 388 5.35 21.64 6.54
C GLU A 388 6.55 21.55 7.50
N GLU A 389 6.31 21.32 8.80
CA GLU A 389 7.37 21.05 9.77
C GLU A 389 8.05 19.71 9.52
N ALA A 390 7.28 18.64 9.27
CA ALA A 390 7.81 17.31 8.98
C ALA A 390 8.71 17.32 7.72
N VAL A 391 8.28 17.99 6.64
CA VAL A 391 9.08 18.21 5.42
C VAL A 391 10.37 18.97 5.74
N ARG A 392 10.29 20.05 6.53
CA ARG A 392 11.49 20.82 6.93
C ARG A 392 12.46 19.98 7.76
N ARG A 393 11.98 19.16 8.69
CA ARG A 393 12.80 18.22 9.48
C ARG A 393 13.45 17.16 8.59
N LEU A 394 12.70 16.59 7.64
CA LEU A 394 13.21 15.64 6.66
C LEU A 394 14.35 16.23 5.83
N ARG A 395 14.16 17.42 5.25
CA ARG A 395 15.19 18.08 4.43
C ARG A 395 16.47 18.32 5.24
N ARG A 396 16.36 18.77 6.50
CA ARG A 396 17.53 18.92 7.39
C ARG A 396 18.26 17.60 7.62
N ARG A 397 17.57 16.50 7.93
CA ARG A 397 18.20 15.17 8.13
C ARG A 397 18.97 14.67 6.90
N VAL A 398 18.56 15.09 5.71
CA VAL A 398 19.15 14.67 4.44
C VAL A 398 20.30 15.61 4.01
N GLU A 399 20.29 16.86 4.48
CA GLU A 399 21.30 17.89 4.18
C GLU A 399 22.37 18.08 5.26
N ASP A 400 22.08 17.76 6.51
CA ASP A 400 22.99 17.87 7.65
C ASP A 400 23.68 16.53 7.88
N GLU A 401 25.01 16.58 8.06
CA GLU A 401 26.06 15.55 7.86
C GLU A 401 26.79 15.66 6.51
#